data_AF-A0A3Q9EU37-F1
#
_entry.id   AF-A0A3Q9EU37-F1
#
_cell.length_a   1.000
_cell.length_b   1.000
_cell.length_c   1.000
_cell.angle_alpha   90.00
_cell.angle_beta   90.00
_cell.angle_gamma   90.00
#
_symmetry.space_group_name_H-M   'P 1'
#
loop_
_entity.id
_entity.type
_entity.pdbx_description
1 polymer ?
#
loop_
_entity_poly.entity_id
_entity_poly.type
_entity_poly.pdbx_seq_one_letter_code
_entity_poly.pdbx_strand_id
1 'polypeptide(L)'
;MATRRAGYDSMMWQAPGLGLAAQAFLMTIALHPDTGRLAQVTAGMLSMVVSFMSVQLLAKHRRHELADSIWLQELERTRGLPQVHAPAERRCRDAGMPSKGLVKFRSHQVWTAGLVVFGLAGLATAIVGFVRG
;
A
#
# COMPACT_ATOMS: atom_id res chain seq x y z
N MET A 1 -4.64 17.32 -18.94
CA MET A 1 -5.00 16.03 -18.28
C MET A 1 -3.79 15.27 -17.75
N ALA A 2 -2.66 15.23 -18.47
CA ALA A 2 -1.42 14.57 -18.02
C ALA A 2 -0.92 15.04 -16.63
N THR A 3 -0.93 16.35 -16.36
CA THR A 3 -0.49 16.92 -15.07
C THR A 3 -1.34 16.48 -13.88
N ARG A 4 -2.66 16.35 -14.06
CA ARG A 4 -3.58 15.88 -13.00
C ARG A 4 -3.34 14.41 -12.68
N ARG A 5 -3.09 13.60 -13.71
CA ARG A 5 -2.76 12.17 -13.57
C ARG A 5 -1.42 12.00 -12.85
N ALA A 6 -0.41 12.75 -13.24
CA ALA A 6 0.92 12.73 -12.60
C ALA A 6 0.85 13.12 -11.12
N GLY A 7 0.08 14.16 -10.76
CA GLY A 7 -0.12 14.54 -9.36
C GLY A 7 -0.83 13.45 -8.54
N TYR A 8 -1.85 12.81 -9.11
CA TYR A 8 -2.56 11.70 -8.47
C TYR A 8 -1.65 10.48 -8.27
N ASP A 9 -0.92 10.07 -9.31
CA ASP A 9 0.01 8.93 -9.23
C ASP A 9 1.12 9.21 -8.21
N SER A 10 1.63 10.45 -8.15
CA SER A 10 2.62 10.85 -7.14
C SER A 10 2.09 10.66 -5.72
N MET A 11 0.88 11.13 -5.43
CA MET A 11 0.26 10.97 -4.10
C MET A 11 0.01 9.49 -3.76
N MET A 12 -0.43 8.71 -4.74
CA MET A 12 -0.71 7.29 -4.59
C MET A 12 0.54 6.49 -4.19
N TRP A 13 1.71 6.80 -4.76
CA TRP A 13 2.97 6.12 -4.45
C TRP A 13 3.74 6.75 -3.27
N GLN A 14 3.48 8.01 -2.92
CA GLN A 14 4.07 8.66 -1.75
C GLN A 14 3.55 8.09 -0.43
N ALA A 15 2.25 7.84 -0.31
CA ALA A 15 1.66 7.41 0.96
C ALA A 15 2.23 6.06 1.48
N PRO A 16 2.43 5.02 0.65
CA PRO A 16 3.11 3.80 1.07
C PRO A 16 4.57 4.04 1.49
N GLY A 17 5.30 4.92 0.78
CA GLY A 17 6.68 5.27 1.11
C GLY A 17 6.82 5.96 2.47
N LEU A 18 5.93 6.91 2.76
CA LEU A 18 5.86 7.56 4.07
C LEU A 18 5.47 6.59 5.20
N GLY A 19 4.56 5.66 4.93
CA GLY A 19 4.17 4.61 5.88
C GLY A 19 5.36 3.73 6.27
N LEU A 20 6.12 3.23 5.30
CA LEU A 20 7.32 2.43 5.56
C LEU A 20 8.40 3.24 6.31
N ALA A 21 8.63 4.50 5.94
CA ALA A 21 9.59 5.36 6.63
C ALA A 21 9.22 5.56 8.11
N ALA A 22 7.95 5.83 8.39
CA ALA A 22 7.45 5.95 9.75
C ALA A 22 7.63 4.63 10.53
N GLN A 23 7.33 3.48 9.93
CA GLN A 23 7.53 2.18 10.56
C GLN A 23 9.00 1.87 10.85
N ALA A 24 9.91 2.17 9.91
CA ALA A 24 11.34 2.00 10.10
C ALA A 24 11.88 2.88 11.24
N PHE A 25 11.41 4.13 11.33
CA PHE A 25 11.75 5.05 12.42
C PHE A 25 11.27 4.52 13.79
N LEU A 26 10.01 4.10 13.88
CA LEU A 26 9.44 3.52 15.10
C LEU A 26 10.16 2.24 15.51
N MET A 27 10.52 1.40 14.54
CA MET A 27 11.26 0.17 14.82
C MET A 27 12.70 0.43 15.27
N THR A 28 13.34 1.48 14.75
CA THR A 28 14.65 1.94 15.22
C THR A 28 14.59 2.33 16.69
N ILE A 29 13.54 3.05 17.11
CA ILE A 29 13.31 3.39 18.53
C ILE A 29 13.06 2.12 19.35
N ALA A 30 12.18 1.23 18.89
CA ALA A 30 11.79 0.03 19.63
C ALA A 30 12.92 -0.99 19.83
N LEU A 31 13.94 -0.98 18.96
CA LEU A 31 15.09 -1.89 19.01
C LEU A 31 16.34 -1.26 19.66
N HIS A 32 16.29 0.02 20.02
CA HIS A 32 17.44 0.69 20.61
C HIS A 32 17.71 0.15 22.04
N PRO A 33 18.97 -0.16 22.42
CA PRO A 33 19.29 -0.85 23.68
C PRO A 33 18.83 -0.09 24.94
N ASP A 34 18.88 1.24 24.91
CA ASP A 34 18.52 2.12 26.03
C ASP A 34 17.05 2.58 26.00
N THR A 35 16.23 2.02 25.10
CA THR A 35 14.82 2.39 25.02
C THR A 35 14.07 1.85 26.24
N GLY A 36 13.54 2.78 27.04
CA GLY A 36 12.66 2.45 28.15
C GLY A 36 11.42 1.67 27.70
N ARG A 37 10.93 0.77 28.56
CA ARG A 37 9.79 -0.13 28.30
C ARG A 37 8.59 0.56 27.66
N LEU A 38 8.18 1.70 28.22
CA LEU A 38 7.03 2.47 27.72
C LEU A 38 7.26 2.95 26.29
N ALA A 39 8.48 3.39 25.96
CA ALA A 39 8.84 3.81 24.61
C ALA A 39 8.84 2.64 23.63
N GLN A 40 9.27 1.45 24.04
CA GLN A 40 9.21 0.23 23.21
C GLN A 40 7.77 -0.20 22.90
N VAL A 41 6.90 -0.23 23.93
CA VAL A 41 5.48 -0.61 23.76
C VAL A 41 4.75 0.40 22.88
N THR A 42 4.94 1.70 23.14
CA THR A 42 4.29 2.76 22.35
C THR A 42 4.78 2.79 20.90
N ALA A 43 6.09 2.63 20.66
CA ALA A 43 6.63 2.56 19.31
C ALA A 43 6.12 1.34 18.53
N GLY A 44 6.05 0.16 19.18
CA GLY A 44 5.50 -1.06 18.57
C GLY A 44 4.01 -0.92 18.21
N MET A 45 3.20 -0.35 19.12
CA MET A 45 1.78 -0.09 18.87
C MET A 45 1.56 0.93 17.75
N LEU A 46 2.35 2.03 17.74
CA LEU A 46 2.30 3.02 16.66
C LEU A 46 2.65 2.40 15.31
N SER A 47 3.65 1.50 15.26
CA SER A 47 4.03 0.81 14.01
C SER A 47 2.88 -0.05 13.47
N MET A 48 2.14 -0.72 14.35
CA MET A 48 0.95 -1.49 13.99
C MET A 48 -0.18 -0.58 13.47
N VAL A 49 -0.43 0.57 14.12
CA VAL A 49 -1.44 1.54 13.68
C VAL A 49 -1.09 2.11 12.31
N VAL A 50 0.16 2.53 12.10
CA VAL A 50 0.64 3.04 10.80
C VAL A 50 0.51 1.96 9.72
N SER A 51 0.89 0.71 10.02
CA SER A 51 0.68 -0.41 9.10
C SER A 51 -0.78 -0.52 8.67
N PHE A 52 -1.70 -0.51 9.63
CA PHE A 52 -3.13 -0.66 9.37
C PHE A 52 -3.67 0.50 8.51
N MET A 53 -3.32 1.74 8.86
CA MET A 53 -3.72 2.92 8.11
C MET A 53 -3.20 2.88 6.66
N SER A 54 -1.93 2.49 6.46
CA SER A 54 -1.33 2.38 5.13
C SER A 54 -2.00 1.29 4.29
N VAL A 55 -2.29 0.12 4.87
CA VAL A 55 -3.01 -0.97 4.18
C VAL A 55 -4.44 -0.55 3.82
N GLN A 56 -5.16 0.07 4.76
CA GLN A 56 -6.52 0.56 4.53
C GLN A 56 -6.55 1.60 3.40
N LEU A 57 -5.61 2.54 3.40
CA LEU A 57 -5.52 3.59 2.39
C LEU A 57 -5.24 2.98 1.00
N LEU A 58 -4.28 2.05 0.90
CA LEU A 58 -3.94 1.38 -0.35
C LEU A 58 -5.13 0.56 -0.88
N ALA A 59 -5.83 -0.15 0.00
CA ALA A 59 -7.05 -0.88 -0.35
C ALA A 59 -8.16 0.04 -0.84
N LYS A 60 -8.34 1.21 -0.21
CA LYS A 60 -9.32 2.22 -0.62
C LYS A 60 -8.99 2.78 -2.02
N HIS A 61 -7.74 3.16 -2.28
CA HIS A 61 -7.31 3.59 -3.61
C HIS A 61 -7.56 2.53 -4.67
N ARG A 62 -7.23 1.26 -4.36
CA ARG A 62 -7.49 0.15 -5.29
C ARG A 62 -8.98 -0.03 -5.58
N ARG A 63 -9.84 0.11 -4.57
CA ARG A 63 -11.30 0.04 -4.77
C ARG A 63 -11.82 1.18 -5.65
N HIS A 64 -11.35 2.40 -5.45
CA HIS A 64 -11.74 3.54 -6.29
C HIS A 64 -11.28 3.37 -7.74
N GLU A 65 -10.05 2.92 -7.96
CA GLU A 65 -9.53 2.65 -9.30
C GLU A 65 -10.36 1.60 -10.03
N LEU A 66 -10.74 0.50 -9.35
CA LEU A 66 -11.59 -0.54 -9.92
C LEU A 66 -13.00 -0.02 -10.22
N ALA A 67 -13.61 0.72 -9.29
CA ALA A 67 -14.93 1.30 -9.47
C ALA A 67 -14.97 2.26 -10.68
N ASP A 68 -13.98 3.15 -10.79
CA ASP A 68 -13.85 4.06 -11.93
C ASP A 68 -13.69 3.30 -13.26
N SER A 69 -12.89 2.23 -13.27
CA SER A 69 -12.69 1.42 -14.47
C SER A 69 -13.97 0.71 -14.93
N ILE A 70 -14.76 0.18 -14.00
CA ILE A 70 -16.03 -0.49 -14.27
C ILE A 70 -17.06 0.54 -14.75
N TRP A 71 -17.14 1.69 -14.07
CA TRP A 71 -18.06 2.76 -14.44
C TRP A 71 -17.77 3.31 -15.83
N LEU A 72 -16.50 3.54 -16.17
CA LEU A 72 -16.09 3.99 -17.52
C LEU A 72 -16.41 2.95 -18.59
N GLN A 73 -16.14 1.67 -18.31
CA GLN A 73 -16.44 0.59 -19.27
C GLN A 73 -17.94 0.48 -19.55
N GLU A 74 -18.79 0.63 -18.52
CA GLU A 74 -20.25 0.60 -18.68
C GLU A 74 -20.77 1.85 -19.41
N LEU A 75 -20.17 3.02 -19.14
CA LEU A 75 -20.51 4.26 -19.84
C LEU A 75 -20.18 4.17 -21.34
N GLU A 76 -19.00 3.63 -21.68
CA GLU A 76 -18.59 3.41 -23.08
C GLU A 76 -19.57 2.46 -23.78
N ARG A 77 -19.95 1.37 -23.11
CA ARG A 77 -20.93 0.40 -23.62
C ARG A 77 -22.30 1.03 -23.85
N THR A 78 -22.80 1.79 -22.87
CA THR A 78 -24.15 2.38 -22.93
C THR A 78 -24.25 3.46 -24.00
N ARG A 79 -23.17 4.22 -24.24
CA ARG A 79 -23.16 5.31 -25.23
C ARG A 79 -22.68 4.89 -26.62
N GLY A 80 -22.40 3.60 -26.83
CA GLY A 80 -21.88 3.09 -28.11
C GLY A 80 -20.52 3.67 -28.49
N LEU A 81 -19.73 4.11 -27.50
CA LEU A 81 -18.39 4.63 -27.73
C LEU A 81 -17.40 3.49 -27.97
N PRO A 82 -16.30 3.74 -28.71
CA PRO A 82 -15.22 2.77 -28.83
C PRO A 82 -14.69 2.40 -27.44
N GLN A 83 -14.53 1.10 -27.17
CA GLN A 83 -13.99 0.61 -25.89
C GLN A 83 -12.47 0.88 -25.81
N VAL A 84 -12.11 2.07 -25.36
CA VAL A 84 -10.71 2.48 -25.16
C VAL A 84 -10.26 2.14 -23.74
N HIS A 85 -11.17 2.12 -22.76
CA HIS A 85 -10.84 1.72 -21.40
C HIS A 85 -10.89 0.20 -21.23
N ALA A 86 -9.70 -0.38 -21.00
CA ALA A 86 -9.56 -1.77 -20.59
C ALA A 86 -8.62 -1.86 -19.38
N PRO A 87 -8.82 -2.87 -18.49
CA PRO A 87 -7.89 -3.15 -17.41
C PRO A 87 -6.45 -3.21 -17.92
N ALA A 88 -5.48 -2.68 -17.16
CA ALA A 88 -4.08 -2.62 -17.59
C ALA A 88 -3.54 -3.99 -18.04
N GLU A 89 -3.92 -5.06 -17.34
CA GLU A 89 -3.57 -6.44 -17.67
C GLU A 89 -4.09 -6.84 -19.07
N ARG A 90 -5.30 -6.43 -19.44
CA ARG A 90 -5.88 -6.68 -20.76
C ARG A 90 -5.17 -5.86 -21.84
N ARG A 91 -4.90 -4.57 -21.57
CA ARG A 91 -4.15 -3.69 -22.51
C ARG A 91 -2.74 -4.22 -22.80
N CYS A 92 -2.02 -4.65 -21.77
CA CYS A 92 -0.69 -5.24 -21.97
C CYS A 92 -0.76 -6.51 -22.80
N ARG A 93 -1.75 -7.38 -22.56
CA ARG A 93 -1.95 -8.59 -23.36
C ARG A 93 -2.29 -8.28 -24.81
N ASP A 94 -3.21 -7.35 -25.04
CA ASP A 94 -3.65 -6.95 -26.38
C ASP A 94 -2.52 -6.24 -27.16
N ALA A 95 -1.61 -5.56 -26.45
CA ALA A 95 -0.38 -4.98 -27.00
C ALA A 95 0.79 -5.99 -27.15
N GLY A 96 0.58 -7.28 -26.87
CA GLY A 96 1.63 -8.30 -26.97
C GLY A 96 2.74 -8.16 -25.92
N MET A 97 2.50 -7.48 -24.80
CA MET A 97 3.43 -7.31 -23.68
C MET A 97 3.11 -8.31 -22.55
N PRO A 98 3.71 -9.52 -22.56
CA PRO A 98 3.48 -10.50 -21.50
C PRO A 98 4.07 -10.03 -20.16
N SER A 99 3.34 -10.25 -19.07
CA SER A 99 3.87 -10.02 -17.72
C SER A 99 4.93 -11.09 -17.39
N LYS A 100 6.20 -10.70 -17.43
CA LYS A 100 7.34 -11.56 -17.07
C LYS A 100 7.94 -11.13 -15.72
N GLY A 101 8.45 -12.10 -14.96
CA GLY A 101 9.19 -11.87 -13.71
C GLY A 101 8.39 -11.11 -12.65
N LEU A 102 9.01 -10.06 -12.09
CA LEU A 102 8.46 -9.27 -10.98
C LEU A 102 7.16 -8.53 -11.31
N VAL A 103 6.90 -8.24 -12.59
CA VAL A 103 5.69 -7.56 -13.06
C VAL A 103 4.43 -8.42 -12.90
N LYS A 104 4.59 -9.74 -12.72
CA LYS A 104 3.48 -10.66 -12.44
C LYS A 104 2.89 -10.43 -11.05
N PHE A 105 3.67 -9.95 -10.09
CA PHE A 105 3.17 -9.65 -8.76
C PHE A 105 2.38 -8.35 -8.79
N ARG A 106 1.13 -8.42 -8.31
CA ARG A 106 0.30 -7.23 -8.20
C ARG A 106 0.93 -6.33 -7.14
N SER A 107 1.35 -5.13 -7.54
CA SER A 107 2.03 -4.19 -6.65
C SER A 107 1.30 -4.00 -5.31
N HIS A 108 -0.02 -3.85 -5.32
CA HIS A 108 -0.80 -3.68 -4.09
C HIS A 108 -0.68 -4.88 -3.12
N GLN A 109 -0.46 -6.09 -3.61
CA GLN A 109 -0.25 -7.28 -2.77
C GLN A 109 1.14 -7.25 -2.12
N VAL A 110 2.18 -6.90 -2.89
CA VAL A 110 3.55 -6.78 -2.40
C VAL A 110 3.64 -5.71 -1.31
N TRP A 111 3.04 -4.55 -1.56
CA TRP A 111 3.01 -3.44 -0.60
C TRP A 111 2.20 -3.77 0.65
N THR A 112 1.01 -4.38 0.49
CA THR A 112 0.21 -4.82 1.65
C THR A 112 0.98 -5.84 2.48
N ALA A 113 1.63 -6.83 1.85
CA ALA A 113 2.42 -7.83 2.56
C ALA A 113 3.58 -7.20 3.35
N GLY A 114 4.33 -6.28 2.73
CA GLY A 114 5.42 -5.57 3.39
C GLY A 114 4.94 -4.78 4.62
N LEU A 115 3.88 -3.98 4.47
CA LEU A 115 3.30 -3.21 5.56
C LEU A 115 2.88 -4.12 6.72
N VAL A 116 2.15 -5.21 6.42
CA VAL A 116 1.69 -6.19 7.42
C VAL A 116 2.86 -6.81 8.17
N VAL A 117 3.95 -7.19 7.49
CA VAL A 117 5.15 -7.73 8.14
C VAL A 117 5.75 -6.73 9.13
N PHE A 118 5.88 -5.46 8.75
CA PHE A 118 6.35 -4.40 9.68
C PHE A 118 5.38 -4.17 10.85
N GLY A 119 4.07 -4.22 10.60
CA GLY A 119 3.05 -4.11 11.64
C GLY A 119 3.12 -5.26 12.65
N LEU A 120 3.30 -6.50 12.19
CA LEU A 120 3.49 -7.68 13.04
C LEU A 120 4.80 -7.61 13.83
N ALA A 121 5.88 -7.12 13.22
CA ALA A 121 7.14 -6.89 13.93
C ALA A 121 6.97 -5.83 15.04
N GLY A 122 6.25 -4.74 14.75
CA GLY A 122 5.87 -3.74 15.75
C GLY A 122 5.07 -4.36 16.91
N LEU A 123 4.06 -5.18 16.61
CA LEU A 123 3.29 -5.90 17.62
C LEU A 123 4.18 -6.82 18.48
N ALA A 124 5.09 -7.57 17.86
CA ALA A 124 6.02 -8.42 18.57
C ALA A 124 6.92 -7.61 19.53
N THR A 125 7.45 -6.46 19.08
CA THR A 125 8.25 -5.57 19.95
C THR A 125 7.44 -5.03 21.12
N ALA A 126 6.17 -4.71 20.93
CA ALA A 126 5.29 -4.27 22.01
C ALA A 126 5.02 -5.38 23.04
N ILE A 127 4.80 -6.61 22.59
CA ILE A 127 4.61 -7.77 23.47
C ILE A 127 5.88 -8.03 24.29
N VAL A 128 7.06 -7.99 23.66
CA VAL A 128 8.34 -8.16 24.36
C VAL A 128 8.56 -7.08 25.43
N GLY A 129 8.29 -5.81 25.10
CA GLY A 129 8.34 -4.72 26.07
C GLY A 129 7.35 -4.92 27.21
N PHE A 130 6.16 -5.45 26.93
CA PHE A 130 5.17 -5.74 27.97
C PHE A 130 5.59 -6.89 28.89
N VAL A 131 6.18 -7.97 28.37
CA VAL A 131 6.57 -9.15 29.17
C VAL A 131 7.84 -8.88 30.01
N ARG A 132 8.75 -8.02 29.55
CA ARG A 132 10.03 -7.76 30.20
C ARG A 132 9.98 -6.81 31.41
N GLY A 133 8.82 -6.42 31.90
CA GLY A 133 8.74 -5.63 33.13
C GLY A 133 7.48 -5.90 33.93
#